data_AF-A0A183D2X0-F1
#
_entry.id   AF-A0A183D2X0-F1
#
_cell.length_a   1.000
_cell.length_b   1.000
_cell.length_c   1.000
_cell.angle_alpha   90.00
_cell.angle_beta   90.00
_cell.angle_gamma   90.00
#
_symmetry.space_group_name_H-M   'P 1'
#
loop_
_entity.id
_entity.type
_entity.pdbx_description
1 polymer ?
#
loop_
_entity_poly.entity_id
_entity_poly.type
_entity_poly.pdbx_seq_one_letter_code
_entity_poly.pdbx_strand_id
1 'polypeptide(L)'
;MNKVKCSYGWLGTKCISTVNYRLEEGEIVTADEEGILSDLMETGGCQMNSGYCAKQKSVVIWNALQLSNNCVYEQRGSSIAYIKGKHVIMEEFQATLVFKEIAEAIKEICGLINPHLMENDVILTSDDRCNRNNFPMD
;
A
#
# COMPACT_ATOMS: atom_id res chain seq x y z
N MET A 1 20.89 6.52 -21.48
CA MET A 1 21.38 7.39 -20.39
C MET A 1 22.68 8.05 -20.84
N ASN A 2 22.66 9.36 -21.03
CA ASN A 2 23.79 10.15 -21.45
C ASN A 2 24.78 10.30 -20.29
N LYS A 3 26.06 10.04 -20.56
CA LYS A 3 27.15 10.19 -19.59
C LYS A 3 27.62 11.64 -19.54
N VAL A 4 27.96 12.10 -18.32
CA VAL A 4 28.63 13.39 -18.12
C VAL A 4 29.94 13.40 -18.88
N LYS A 5 30.21 14.49 -19.61
CA LYS A 5 31.47 14.70 -20.34
C LYS A 5 32.30 15.74 -19.61
N CYS A 6 33.50 15.36 -19.19
CA CYS A 6 34.50 16.26 -18.62
C CYS A 6 35.80 16.19 -19.43
N SER A 7 36.43 17.35 -19.63
CA SER A 7 37.78 17.46 -20.17
C SER A 7 38.71 18.02 -19.10
N TYR A 8 39.87 17.41 -18.96
CA TYR A 8 40.91 17.80 -17.99
C TYR A 8 42.14 18.25 -18.76
N GLY A 9 42.61 19.48 -18.51
CA GLY A 9 43.80 20.03 -19.16
C GLY A 9 44.63 20.88 -18.21
N TRP A 10 45.79 21.36 -18.68
CA TRP A 10 46.70 22.16 -17.86
C TRP A 10 46.11 23.48 -17.35
N LEU A 11 45.09 24.03 -18.03
CA LEU A 11 44.37 25.23 -17.62
C LEU A 11 43.09 24.93 -16.81
N GLY A 12 42.96 23.72 -16.27
CA GLY A 12 41.87 23.32 -15.39
C GLY A 12 40.87 22.35 -16.03
N THR A 13 39.77 22.14 -15.30
CA THR A 13 38.73 21.16 -15.63
C THR A 13 37.49 21.85 -16.20
N LYS A 14 36.97 21.34 -17.32
CA LYS A 14 35.69 21.75 -17.90
C LYS A 14 34.75 20.55 -17.97
N CYS A 15 33.65 20.61 -17.22
CA CYS A 15 32.59 19.60 -17.27
C CYS A 15 31.33 20.18 -17.93
N ILE A 16 30.68 19.37 -18.76
CA ILE A 16 29.41 19.69 -19.41
C ILE A 16 28.30 18.98 -18.63
N SER A 17 27.38 19.76 -18.04
CA SER A 17 26.18 19.23 -17.40
C SER A 17 25.37 18.42 -18.41
N THR A 18 24.94 17.23 -18.00
CA THR A 18 24.10 16.34 -18.80
C THR A 18 22.80 16.12 -18.05
N VAL A 19 21.67 16.36 -18.72
CA VAL A 19 20.33 16.08 -18.19
C VAL A 19 19.84 14.77 -18.80
N ASN A 20 19.32 13.89 -17.95
CA ASN A 20 18.70 12.63 -18.36
C ASN A 20 17.25 12.63 -17.88
N TYR A 21 16.34 12.25 -18.77
CA TYR A 21 14.95 11.97 -18.43
C TYR A 21 14.75 10.46 -18.46
N ARG A 22 13.98 9.95 -17.50
CA ARG A 22 13.53 8.56 -17.45
C ARG A 22 12.01 8.57 -17.45
N LEU A 23 11.43 7.84 -18.39
CA LEU A 23 10.00 7.57 -18.41
C LEU A 23 9.80 6.17 -17.84
N GLU A 24 8.89 6.03 -16.90
CA GLU A 24 8.53 4.78 -16.24
C GLU A 24 7.01 4.66 -16.31
N GLU A 25 6.53 3.45 -16.54
CA GLU A 25 5.12 3.10 -16.50
C GLU A 25 4.91 2.23 -15.27
N GLY A 26 3.82 2.47 -14.55
CA GLY A 26 3.50 1.82 -13.29
C GLY A 26 2.02 1.97 -12.97
N GLU A 27 1.63 1.53 -11.78
CA GLU A 27 0.24 1.54 -11.36
C GLU A 27 -0.05 2.67 -10.38
N ILE A 28 -1.29 3.17 -10.48
CA ILE A 28 -1.85 4.13 -9.53
C ILE A 28 -3.16 3.58 -9.03
N VAL A 29 -3.29 3.48 -7.71
CA VAL A 29 -4.51 3.02 -7.03
C VAL A 29 -4.96 4.07 -6.01
N THR A 30 -6.25 4.04 -5.70
CA THR A 30 -6.85 4.89 -4.66
C THR A 30 -7.22 3.99 -3.48
N ALA A 31 -6.80 4.35 -2.26
CA ALA A 31 -7.12 3.58 -1.05
C ALA A 31 -8.46 4.03 -0.43
N ASP A 32 -8.81 5.28 -0.67
CA ASP A 32 -10.01 6.01 -0.24
C ASP A 32 -10.30 7.12 -1.29
N GLU A 33 -11.32 7.96 -1.06
CA GLU A 33 -11.70 9.04 -2.01
C GLU A 33 -10.65 10.17 -2.13
N GLU A 34 -9.61 10.19 -1.28
CA GLU A 34 -8.67 11.31 -1.19
C GLU A 34 -7.21 10.93 -1.45
N GLY A 35 -6.79 9.71 -1.11
CA GLY A 35 -5.40 9.25 -1.12
C GLY A 35 -5.04 8.40 -2.33
N ILE A 36 -3.94 8.79 -2.99
CA ILE A 36 -3.34 8.06 -4.11
C ILE A 36 -2.18 7.21 -3.58
N LEU A 37 -2.02 5.98 -4.08
CA LEU A 37 -0.82 5.17 -3.94
C LEU A 37 -0.25 4.89 -5.33
N SER A 38 1.08 4.99 -5.47
CA SER A 38 1.80 4.64 -6.69
C SER A 38 3.06 3.86 -6.37
N ASP A 39 3.41 2.92 -7.25
CA ASP A 39 4.67 2.19 -7.23
C ASP A 39 5.86 3.02 -7.76
N LEU A 40 5.59 4.14 -8.44
CA LEU A 40 6.60 5.00 -9.06
C LEU A 40 7.16 6.06 -8.11
N MET A 41 6.33 6.59 -7.19
CA MET A 41 6.74 7.68 -6.31
C MET A 41 5.86 7.85 -5.06
N GLU A 42 6.38 8.62 -4.09
CA GLU A 42 5.58 9.12 -2.97
C GLU A 42 4.50 10.10 -3.46
N THR A 43 3.26 9.79 -3.15
CA THR A 43 2.04 10.48 -3.61
C THR A 43 1.37 11.34 -2.54
N GLY A 44 2.02 11.55 -1.38
CA GLY A 44 1.46 12.36 -0.29
C GLY A 44 1.06 13.77 -0.75
N GLY A 45 -0.19 14.17 -0.51
CA GLY A 45 -0.73 15.48 -0.91
C GLY A 45 -1.05 15.63 -2.41
N CYS A 46 -1.00 14.55 -3.18
CA CYS A 46 -1.51 14.52 -4.55
C CYS A 46 -3.04 14.32 -4.52
N GLN A 47 -3.78 15.07 -5.35
CA GLN A 47 -5.23 14.92 -5.46
C GLN A 47 -5.59 14.02 -6.64
N MET A 48 -6.43 13.02 -6.39
CA MET A 48 -6.73 11.99 -7.40
C MET A 48 -7.39 12.55 -8.68
N ASN A 49 -8.25 13.56 -8.52
CA ASN A 49 -9.02 14.16 -9.62
C ASN A 49 -8.20 15.08 -10.54
N SER A 50 -6.94 15.38 -10.23
CA SER A 50 -6.11 16.28 -11.06
C SER A 50 -5.61 15.61 -12.34
N GLY A 51 -5.49 14.27 -12.36
CA GLY A 51 -4.86 13.53 -13.45
C GLY A 51 -3.32 13.68 -13.52
N TYR A 52 -2.71 14.38 -12.57
CA TYR A 52 -1.26 14.49 -12.46
C TYR A 52 -0.79 14.93 -11.06
N CYS A 53 0.43 14.55 -10.71
CA CYS A 53 1.10 15.07 -9.52
C CYS A 53 2.55 15.41 -9.84
N ALA A 54 2.96 16.63 -9.48
CA ALA A 54 4.33 17.10 -9.66
C ALA A 54 5.02 17.27 -8.30
N LYS A 55 6.21 16.69 -8.18
CA LYS A 55 7.16 16.92 -7.08
C LYS A 55 8.44 17.51 -7.63
N GLN A 56 9.39 17.86 -6.76
CA GLN A 56 10.64 18.53 -7.17
C GLN A 56 11.45 17.80 -8.26
N LYS A 57 11.35 16.46 -8.36
CA LYS A 57 12.19 15.65 -9.26
C LYS A 57 11.41 14.74 -10.21
N SER A 58 10.09 14.67 -10.08
CA SER A 58 9.27 13.75 -10.85
C SER A 58 7.88 14.34 -11.09
N VAL A 59 7.29 13.93 -12.20
CA VAL A 59 5.89 14.19 -12.53
C VAL A 59 5.29 12.84 -12.89
N VAL A 60 4.16 12.52 -12.28
CA VAL A 60 3.35 11.36 -12.62
C VAL A 60 2.02 11.85 -13.17
N ILE A 61 1.53 11.20 -14.22
CA ILE A 61 0.34 11.58 -14.97
C ILE A 61 -0.53 10.33 -15.12
N TRP A 62 -1.84 10.47 -14.95
CA TRP A 62 -2.81 9.38 -15.09
C TRP A 62 -4.12 9.87 -15.69
N ASN A 63 -4.94 8.92 -16.13
CA ASN A 63 -6.29 9.22 -16.59
C ASN A 63 -7.24 9.27 -15.39
N ALA A 64 -7.63 10.47 -14.97
CA ALA A 64 -8.56 10.69 -13.85
C ALA A 64 -9.95 10.06 -14.06
N LEU A 65 -10.33 9.70 -15.30
CA LEU A 65 -11.62 9.10 -15.61
C LEU A 65 -11.60 7.55 -15.63
N GLN A 66 -10.43 6.93 -15.58
CA GLN A 66 -10.26 5.47 -15.66
C GLN A 66 -9.79 4.85 -14.35
N LEU A 67 -10.03 5.54 -13.24
CA LEU A 67 -9.61 5.09 -11.94
C LEU A 67 -10.59 4.04 -11.43
N SER A 68 -10.10 2.82 -11.22
CA SER A 68 -10.86 1.79 -10.50
C SER A 68 -10.52 1.87 -9.01
N ASN A 69 -11.55 1.78 -8.16
CA ASN A 69 -11.36 1.48 -6.74
C ASN A 69 -10.80 0.05 -6.64
N ASN A 70 -9.48 -0.07 -6.70
CA ASN A 70 -8.80 -1.33 -6.50
C ASN A 70 -8.60 -1.56 -5.01
N CYS A 71 -8.76 -2.82 -4.61
CA CYS A 71 -8.47 -3.20 -3.25
C CYS A 71 -6.98 -3.06 -2.95
N VAL A 72 -6.63 -2.25 -1.96
CA VAL A 72 -5.23 -2.10 -1.51
C VAL A 72 -4.76 -3.27 -0.63
N TYR A 73 -5.65 -4.19 -0.29
CA TYR A 73 -5.36 -5.39 0.48
C TYR A 73 -5.29 -6.62 -0.43
N GLU A 74 -4.32 -7.49 -0.17
CA GLU A 74 -4.24 -8.82 -0.76
C GLU A 74 -4.57 -9.91 0.27
N GLN A 75 -5.23 -10.99 -0.17
CA GLN A 75 -5.45 -12.14 0.70
C GLN A 75 -4.15 -12.92 0.85
N ARG A 76 -3.61 -12.99 2.08
CA ARG A 76 -2.39 -13.75 2.37
C ARG A 76 -2.64 -15.24 2.60
N GLY A 77 -3.79 -15.61 3.15
CA GLY A 77 -4.17 -16.98 3.42
C GLY A 77 -5.30 -17.09 4.43
N SER A 78 -5.54 -18.31 4.91
CA SER A 78 -6.57 -18.61 5.91
C SER A 78 -6.03 -19.66 6.88
N SER A 79 -6.30 -19.50 8.17
CA SER A 79 -5.91 -20.45 9.22
C SER A 79 -6.89 -20.35 10.39
N ILE A 80 -6.84 -21.34 11.28
CA ILE A 80 -7.53 -21.29 12.55
C ILE A 80 -6.90 -20.19 13.42
N ALA A 81 -7.76 -19.35 13.98
CA ALA A 81 -7.36 -18.30 14.89
C ALA A 81 -7.96 -18.54 16.27
N TYR A 82 -7.17 -18.26 17.31
CA TYR A 82 -7.58 -18.39 18.71
C TYR A 82 -7.71 -17.00 19.33
N ILE A 83 -8.90 -16.68 19.83
CA ILE A 83 -9.21 -15.35 20.36
C ILE A 83 -9.21 -15.40 21.89
N LYS A 84 -8.40 -14.54 22.54
CA LYS A 84 -8.38 -14.37 23.99
C LYS A 84 -8.35 -12.88 24.35
N GLY A 85 -9.49 -12.38 24.82
CA GLY A 85 -9.67 -10.94 25.06
C GLY A 85 -9.51 -10.16 23.76
N LYS A 86 -8.56 -9.22 23.71
CA LYS A 86 -8.24 -8.44 22.50
C LYS A 86 -7.18 -9.05 21.59
N HIS A 87 -6.63 -10.21 21.95
CA HIS A 87 -5.54 -10.85 21.21
C HIS A 87 -6.07 -12.00 20.35
N VAL A 88 -5.50 -12.11 19.15
CA VAL A 88 -5.76 -13.19 18.19
C VAL A 88 -4.45 -13.91 17.93
N ILE A 89 -4.39 -15.21 18.20
CA ILE A 89 -3.22 -16.05 17.96
C ILE A 89 -3.47 -16.90 16.72
N MET A 90 -2.54 -16.89 15.78
CA MET A 90 -2.59 -17.68 14.54
C MET A 90 -1.30 -18.49 14.42
N GLU A 91 -1.36 -19.76 14.83
CA GLU A 91 -0.17 -20.60 14.96
C GLU A 91 0.53 -20.86 13.61
N GLU A 92 -0.25 -21.12 12.55
CA GLU A 92 0.31 -21.37 11.20
C GLU A 92 1.08 -20.16 10.65
N PHE A 93 0.68 -18.95 11.03
CA PHE A 93 1.37 -17.71 10.66
C PHE A 93 2.45 -17.29 11.68
N GLN A 94 2.60 -18.03 12.79
CA GLN A 94 3.47 -17.68 13.91
C GLN A 94 3.25 -16.23 14.38
N ALA A 95 1.98 -15.80 14.39
CA ALA A 95 1.60 -14.40 14.61
C ALA A 95 0.65 -14.25 15.80
N THR A 96 0.77 -13.12 16.49
CA THR A 96 -0.23 -12.62 17.44
C THR A 96 -0.65 -11.22 17.03
N LEU A 97 -1.95 -11.03 16.86
CA LEU A 97 -2.57 -9.78 16.42
C LEU A 97 -3.44 -9.21 17.54
N VAL A 98 -3.68 -7.90 17.50
CA VAL A 98 -4.49 -7.19 18.50
C VAL A 98 -5.59 -6.43 17.76
N PHE A 99 -6.84 -6.59 18.19
CA PHE A 99 -7.96 -5.83 17.62
C PHE A 99 -7.76 -4.33 17.85
N LYS A 100 -7.97 -3.52 16.81
CA LYS A 100 -8.01 -2.06 16.92
C LYS A 100 -9.35 -1.62 17.52
N GLU A 101 -9.32 -0.87 18.63
CA GLU A 101 -10.52 -0.50 19.40
C GLU A 101 -11.50 0.41 18.64
N ILE A 102 -10.99 1.20 17.69
CA ILE A 102 -11.79 2.13 16.88
C ILE A 102 -11.82 1.60 15.45
N ALA A 103 -12.81 0.76 15.17
CA ALA A 103 -13.21 0.49 13.80
C ALA A 103 -14.10 1.65 13.35
N GLU A 104 -13.50 2.77 12.92
CA GLU A 104 -14.17 3.59 11.92
C GLU A 104 -14.63 2.63 10.81
N ALA A 105 -15.90 2.72 10.46
CA ALA A 105 -16.59 1.69 9.71
C ALA A 105 -15.82 1.34 8.42
N ILE A 106 -15.05 0.27 8.47
CA ILE A 106 -14.53 -0.46 7.31
C ILE A 106 -15.72 -1.20 6.71
N LYS A 107 -16.72 -0.43 6.27
CA LYS A 107 -17.98 -0.98 5.77
C LYS A 107 -17.87 -1.43 4.33
N GLU A 108 -16.88 -0.93 3.58
CA GLU A 108 -16.66 -1.26 2.18
C GLU A 108 -15.17 -1.28 1.80
N ILE A 109 -14.30 -1.88 2.62
CA ILE A 109 -12.97 -2.26 2.10
C ILE A 109 -13.17 -3.54 1.29
N CYS A 110 -13.09 -3.39 -0.04
CA CYS A 110 -12.95 -4.50 -0.98
C CYS A 110 -14.07 -5.55 -0.98
N GLY A 111 -15.28 -5.20 -0.55
CA GLY A 111 -16.39 -6.16 -0.46
C GLY A 111 -16.14 -7.30 0.53
N LEU A 112 -15.26 -7.09 1.51
CA LEU A 112 -14.95 -8.08 2.54
C LEU A 112 -16.14 -8.30 3.49
N ILE A 113 -16.38 -9.55 3.86
CA ILE A 113 -17.44 -9.94 4.81
C ILE A 113 -16.86 -9.92 6.22
N ASN A 114 -17.53 -9.20 7.13
CA ASN A 114 -17.15 -9.06 8.56
C ASN A 114 -15.65 -8.76 8.79
N PRO A 115 -15.10 -7.68 8.19
CA PRO A 115 -13.70 -7.34 8.35
C PRO A 115 -13.41 -6.79 9.76
N HIS A 116 -12.29 -7.23 10.33
CA HIS A 116 -11.74 -6.75 11.59
C HIS A 116 -10.34 -6.19 11.36
N LEU A 117 -10.13 -4.91 11.68
CA LEU A 117 -8.81 -4.28 11.59
C LEU A 117 -7.99 -4.53 12.86
N MET A 118 -6.74 -4.90 12.66
CA MET A 118 -5.75 -5.09 13.72
C MET A 118 -4.89 -3.83 13.91
N GLU A 119 -4.21 -3.70 15.06
CA GLU A 119 -3.32 -2.56 15.34
C GLU A 119 -2.17 -2.38 14.32
N ASN A 120 -1.79 -3.45 13.62
CA ASN A 120 -0.72 -3.48 12.62
C ASN A 120 -1.23 -3.45 11.17
N ASP A 121 -2.41 -2.87 10.93
CA ASP A 121 -3.05 -2.72 9.62
C ASP A 121 -3.30 -4.04 8.86
N VAL A 122 -3.32 -5.17 9.58
CA VAL A 122 -3.82 -6.45 9.06
C VAL A 122 -5.34 -6.49 9.17
N ILE A 123 -6.02 -6.98 8.14
CA ILE A 123 -7.46 -7.26 8.18
C ILE A 123 -7.68 -8.76 8.32
N LEU A 124 -8.48 -9.13 9.32
CA LEU A 124 -9.02 -10.49 9.46
C LEU A 124 -10.47 -10.51 9.01
N THR A 125 -10.85 -11.52 8.22
CA THR A 125 -12.23 -11.82 7.88
C THR A 125 -12.60 -13.18 8.41
N SER A 126 -13.84 -13.33 8.87
CA SER A 126 -14.37 -14.60 9.36
C SER A 126 -15.29 -15.23 8.32
N ASP A 127 -15.03 -16.48 7.95
CA ASP A 127 -15.98 -17.32 7.23
C ASP A 127 -16.84 -18.07 8.26
N ASP A 128 -18.17 -17.91 8.21
CA ASP A 128 -19.12 -18.56 9.12
C ASP A 128 -19.00 -20.10 9.12
N ARG A 129 -18.37 -20.69 8.09
CA ARG A 129 -18.09 -22.13 8.00
C ARG A 129 -16.98 -22.60 8.95
N CYS A 130 -16.21 -21.70 9.55
CA CYS A 130 -15.05 -22.03 10.37
C CYS A 130 -15.31 -21.98 11.89
N ASN A 131 -16.54 -21.75 12.33
CA ASN A 131 -16.87 -21.63 13.75
C ASN A 131 -16.93 -22.99 14.45
N ARG A 132 -15.77 -23.56 14.81
CA ARG A 132 -15.67 -24.72 15.71
C ARG A 132 -15.50 -24.25 17.13
N ASN A 133 -16.60 -24.09 17.84
CA ASN A 133 -16.62 -24.14 19.29
C ASN A 133 -16.06 -25.50 19.72
N ASN A 134 -14.83 -25.56 20.24
CA ASN A 134 -14.39 -26.53 21.24
C ASN A 134 -12.92 -26.27 21.58
N PHE A 135 -12.68 -25.61 22.72
CA PHE A 135 -11.46 -25.82 23.48
C PHE A 135 -11.75 -26.77 24.63
N PRO A 136 -11.01 -27.88 24.78
CA PRO A 136 -10.86 -28.53 26.07
C PRO A 136 -9.98 -27.64 26.96
N MET A 137 -10.46 -27.38 28.18
CA MET A 137 -9.67 -26.79 29.25
C MET A 137 -8.82 -27.90 29.88
N ASP A 138 -7.50 -27.74 29.87
CA ASP A 138 -6.60 -28.42 30.81
C ASP A 138 -6.30 -27.50 32.00
#